data_AF-A0A8J6NUH5-F1
#
_entry.id   AF-A0A8J6NUH5-F1
#
_cell.length_a   1.000
_cell.length_b   1.000
_cell.length_c   1.000
_cell.angle_alpha   90.00
_cell.angle_beta   90.00
_cell.angle_gamma   90.00
#
_symmetry.space_group_name_H-M   'P 1'
#
loop_
_entity.id
_entity.type
_entity.pdbx_description
1 polymer ?
#
loop_
_entity_poly.entity_id
_entity_poly.type
_entity_poly.pdbx_seq_one_letter_code
_entity_poly.pdbx_strand_id
1 'polypeptide(L)'
;MNIFDEFTEIIKHIERQKIRYALVGGVAMAFYAEPRFTQDVDLLIEPNDLEKVRQILEKNGYFESAEPWTFKSTPLTLHRFLKVIENDQMIIDLLL
;
A
#
# COMPACT_ATOMS: atom_id res chain seq x y z
N MET A 1 6.10 -4.73 -13.95
CA MET A 1 5.75 -3.52 -13.19
C MET A 1 6.97 -3.10 -12.38
N ASN A 2 7.21 -1.80 -12.25
CA ASN A 2 8.27 -1.28 -11.39
C ASN A 2 7.64 -0.78 -10.08
N ILE A 3 8.17 -1.21 -8.94
CA ILE A 3 7.63 -0.90 -7.62
C ILE A 3 7.59 0.60 -7.33
N PHE A 4 8.61 1.34 -7.75
CA PHE A 4 8.70 2.78 -7.49
C PHE A 4 7.75 3.58 -8.39
N ASP A 5 7.51 3.10 -9.61
CA ASP A 5 6.53 3.73 -10.52
C ASP A 5 5.10 3.53 -10.00
N GLU A 6 4.75 2.30 -9.59
CA GLU A 6 3.45 1.99 -8.98
C GLU A 6 3.25 2.76 -7.67
N PHE A 7 4.24 2.75 -6.78
CA PHE A 7 4.23 3.55 -5.55
C PHE A 7 4.00 5.04 -5.85
N THR A 8 4.79 5.61 -6.75
CA THR A 8 4.73 7.04 -7.09
C THR A 8 3.36 7.42 -7.63
N GLU A 9 2.74 6.58 -8.46
CA GLU A 9 1.41 6.87 -9.01
C GLU A 9 0.32 6.80 -7.95
N ILE A 10 0.32 5.76 -7.10
CA ILE A 10 -0.64 5.65 -5.99
C ILE A 10 -0.51 6.83 -5.01
N ILE A 11 0.72 7.19 -4.64
CA ILE A 11 0.95 8.32 -3.72
C ILE A 11 0.45 9.64 -4.30
N LYS A 12 0.63 9.90 -5.61
CA LYS A 12 0.05 11.12 -6.23
C LYS A 12 -1.46 11.18 -6.05
N HIS A 13 -2.17 10.05 -6.16
CA HIS A 13 -3.62 10.02 -5.94
C HIS A 13 -3.99 10.26 -4.48
N ILE A 14 -3.26 9.65 -3.53
CA ILE A 14 -3.46 9.84 -2.09
C ILE A 14 -3.23 11.32 -1.70
N GLU A 15 -2.13 11.91 -2.15
CA GLU A 15 -1.76 13.31 -1.90
C GLU A 15 -2.77 14.29 -2.51
N ARG A 16 -3.26 14.04 -3.74
CA ARG A 16 -4.31 14.85 -4.37
C ARG A 16 -5.60 14.88 -3.55
N GLN A 17 -5.90 13.81 -2.82
CA GLN A 17 -7.06 13.72 -1.94
C GLN A 17 -6.77 14.21 -0.50
N LYS A 18 -5.54 14.67 -0.22
CA LYS A 18 -5.09 15.13 1.09
C LYS A 18 -5.27 14.08 2.19
N ILE A 19 -5.11 12.81 1.82
CA ILE A 19 -5.18 11.69 2.76
C ILE A 19 -3.84 11.63 3.51
N ARG A 20 -3.90 11.54 4.84
CA ARG A 20 -2.68 11.36 5.64
C ARG A 20 -2.22 9.91 5.55
N TYR A 21 -0.95 9.71 5.28
CA TYR A 21 -0.33 8.39 5.25
C TYR A 21 1.11 8.46 5.76
N ALA A 22 1.68 7.30 6.08
CA ALA A 22 3.12 7.16 6.24
C ALA A 22 3.60 5.95 5.44
N LEU A 23 4.69 6.14 4.69
CA LEU A 23 5.41 5.05 4.05
C LEU A 23 6.18 4.27 5.12
N VAL A 24 5.97 2.97 5.20
CA VAL A 24 6.68 2.08 6.13
C VAL A 24 7.29 0.89 5.39
N GLY A 25 7.90 -0.04 6.13
CA GLY A 25 8.38 -1.30 5.56
C GLY A 25 9.58 -1.15 4.62
N GLY A 26 9.64 -2.01 3.60
CA GLY A 26 10.83 -2.19 2.76
C GLY A 26 11.17 -0.96 1.91
N VAL A 27 10.17 -0.32 1.31
CA VAL A 27 10.35 0.87 0.47
C VAL A 27 10.78 2.07 1.31
N ALA A 28 10.26 2.24 2.53
CA ALA A 28 10.73 3.28 3.46
C ALA A 28 12.23 3.12 3.76
N MET A 29 12.67 1.89 4.05
CA MET A 29 14.07 1.59 4.32
C MET A 29 14.96 1.92 3.11
N ALA A 30 14.54 1.51 1.91
CA ALA A 30 15.26 1.76 0.67
C ALA A 30 15.45 3.25 0.36
N PHE A 31 14.49 4.10 0.74
CA PHE A 31 14.57 5.55 0.53
C PHE A 31 15.36 6.28 1.61
N TYR A 32 15.23 5.89 2.87
CA TYR A 32 15.68 6.72 3.99
C TYR A 32 16.81 6.13 4.84
N ALA A 33 17.12 4.83 4.69
CA ALA A 33 18.09 4.16 5.55
C ALA A 33 19.17 3.41 4.75
N GLU A 34 18.82 2.28 4.13
CA GLU A 34 19.76 1.41 3.45
C GLU A 34 19.09 0.68 2.27
N PRO A 35 19.83 0.32 1.21
CA PRO A 35 19.27 -0.41 0.08
C PRO A 35 18.59 -1.71 0.52
N ARG A 36 17.32 -1.87 0.15
CA ARG A 36 16.53 -3.06 0.44
C ARG A 36 15.75 -3.48 -0.80
N PHE A 37 15.90 -4.74 -1.18
CA PHE A 37 15.04 -5.34 -2.18
C PHE A 37 13.72 -5.76 -1.53
N THR A 38 12.60 -5.33 -2.12
CA THR A 38 11.24 -5.59 -1.62
C THR A 38 10.30 -5.66 -2.81
N GLN A 39 9.18 -6.37 -2.67
CA GLN A 39 8.22 -6.61 -3.77
C GLN A 39 6.82 -6.05 -3.47
N ASP A 40 6.71 -5.32 -2.36
CA ASP A 40 5.50 -4.81 -1.76
C ASP A 40 5.73 -3.39 -1.23
N VAL A 41 4.64 -2.62 -1.18
CA VAL A 41 4.59 -1.29 -0.59
C VAL A 41 3.70 -1.35 0.64
N ASP A 42 4.22 -0.95 1.79
CA ASP A 42 3.47 -0.86 3.04
C ASP A 42 3.14 0.60 3.36
N LEU A 43 1.86 0.90 3.58
CA LEU A 43 1.38 2.23 3.96
C LEU A 43 0.61 2.15 5.28
N LEU A 44 0.96 3.03 6.22
CA LEU A 44 0.07 3.35 7.34
C LEU A 44 -0.93 4.43 6.88
N ILE A 45 -2.21 4.22 7.16
CA ILE A 45 -3.26 5.19 6.89
C ILE A 45 -4.23 5.29 8.08
N GLU A 46 -4.97 6.38 8.17
CA GLU A 46 -6.02 6.51 9.18
C GLU A 46 -7.24 5.63 8.84
N PRO A 47 -7.85 4.93 9.81
CA PRO A 47 -9.03 4.08 9.58
C PRO A 47 -10.17 4.76 8.80
N ASN A 48 -10.38 6.05 9.05
CA ASN A 48 -11.44 6.83 8.40
C ASN A 48 -11.19 7.10 6.92
N ASP A 49 -9.96 6.92 6.42
CA ASP A 49 -9.60 7.12 5.02
C ASP A 49 -9.53 5.81 4.22
N LEU A 50 -9.72 4.64 4.85
CA LEU A 50 -9.66 3.32 4.22
C LEU A 50 -10.47 3.26 2.93
N GLU A 51 -11.74 3.70 2.97
CA GLU A 51 -12.62 3.60 1.82
C GLU A 51 -12.15 4.48 0.65
N LYS A 52 -11.58 5.65 0.93
CA LYS A 52 -11.02 6.53 -0.12
C LYS A 52 -9.78 5.89 -0.75
N VAL A 53 -8.89 5.33 0.07
CA VAL A 53 -7.67 4.67 -0.41
C VAL A 53 -8.03 3.40 -1.19
N ARG A 54 -8.99 2.60 -0.71
CA ARG A 54 -9.55 1.45 -1.43
C ARG A 54 -10.00 1.85 -2.83
N GLN A 55 -10.83 2.90 -2.95
CA GLN A 55 -11.30 3.38 -4.25
C GLN A 55 -10.17 3.88 -5.16
N ILE A 56 -9.11 4.47 -4.60
CA ILE A 56 -7.91 4.86 -5.36
C ILE A 56 -7.21 3.60 -5.92
N LEU A 57 -7.00 2.60 -5.07
CA LEU A 57 -6.34 1.34 -5.43
C LEU A 57 -7.14 0.59 -6.50
N GLU A 58 -8.45 0.44 -6.30
CA GLU A 58 -9.36 -0.21 -7.26
C GLU A 58 -9.36 0.45 -8.63
N LYS A 59 -9.42 1.79 -8.69
CA LYS A 59 -9.31 2.55 -9.95
C LYS A 59 -7.97 2.36 -10.65
N ASN A 60 -6.93 1.96 -9.92
CA ASN A 60 -5.59 1.69 -10.45
C ASN A 60 -5.35 0.18 -10.71
N GLY A 61 -6.41 -0.63 -10.68
CA GLY A 61 -6.37 -2.05 -11.04
C GLY A 61 -5.97 -2.99 -9.90
N TYR A 62 -5.94 -2.50 -8.67
CA TYR A 62 -5.76 -3.34 -7.49
C TYR A 62 -7.10 -3.89 -7.00
N PHE A 63 -7.07 -5.02 -6.32
CA PHE A 63 -8.24 -5.59 -5.63
C PHE A 63 -7.81 -6.17 -4.29
N GLU A 64 -8.73 -6.21 -3.32
CA GLU A 64 -8.47 -6.81 -2.01
C GLU A 64 -8.30 -8.32 -2.18
N SER A 65 -7.11 -8.84 -1.87
CA SER A 65 -6.75 -10.23 -2.21
C SER A 65 -7.08 -11.24 -1.12
N ALA A 66 -7.42 -10.75 0.08
CA ALA A 66 -7.70 -11.56 1.25
C ALA A 66 -8.56 -10.77 2.25
N GLU A 67 -9.22 -11.50 3.15
CA GLU A 67 -9.91 -10.88 4.29
C GLU A 67 -8.90 -10.11 5.17
N PRO A 68 -9.30 -8.95 5.73
CA PRO A 68 -8.44 -8.16 6.59
C PRO A 68 -7.95 -8.95 7.81
N TRP A 69 -6.69 -8.72 8.19
CA TRP A 69 -6.06 -9.43 9.30
C TRP A 69 -5.55 -8.48 10.38
N THR A 70 -6.16 -8.54 11.57
CA THR A 70 -5.66 -7.87 12.77
C THR A 70 -4.52 -8.65 13.43
N PHE A 71 -3.38 -8.00 13.66
CA PHE A 71 -2.21 -8.62 14.27
C PHE A 71 -2.45 -8.93 15.76
N LYS A 72 -1.77 -9.94 16.29
CA LYS A 72 -1.84 -10.27 17.71
C LYS A 72 -1.20 -9.16 18.54
N SER A 73 -1.81 -8.82 19.66
CA SER A 73 -1.27 -7.88 20.66
C SER A 73 -1.11 -6.42 20.18
N THR A 74 -1.77 -6.04 19.08
CA THR A 74 -1.86 -4.65 18.60
C THR A 74 -3.22 -4.44 17.93
N PRO A 75 -3.79 -3.22 17.94
CA PRO A 75 -5.01 -2.92 17.19
C PRO A 75 -4.80 -2.86 15.67
N LEU A 76 -3.55 -2.97 15.18
CA LEU A 76 -3.24 -2.83 13.77
C LEU A 76 -3.92 -3.89 12.92
N THR A 77 -4.58 -3.47 11.85
CA THR A 77 -5.23 -4.34 10.86
C THR A 77 -4.60 -4.16 9.48
N LEU A 78 -4.25 -5.29 8.87
CA LEU A 78 -3.70 -5.38 7.52
C LEU A 78 -4.83 -5.57 6.51
N HIS A 79 -4.90 -4.69 5.52
CA HIS A 79 -5.69 -4.89 4.29
C HIS A 79 -4.73 -5.03 3.11
N ARG A 80 -4.77 -6.18 2.42
CA ARG A 80 -3.87 -6.47 1.31
C ARG A 80 -4.54 -6.27 -0.04
N PHE A 81 -3.90 -5.47 -0.88
CA PHE A 81 -4.32 -5.21 -2.24
C PHE A 81 -3.31 -5.80 -3.23
N LEU A 82 -3.83 -6.49 -4.24
CA LEU A 82 -3.05 -7.13 -5.29
C LEU A 82 -3.44 -6.54 -6.65
N LYS A 83 -2.44 -6.27 -7.48
CA LYS A 83 -2.59 -5.99 -8.91
C LYS A 83 -1.81 -7.01 -9.70
N VAL A 84 -2.43 -7.59 -10.72
CA VAL A 84 -1.81 -8.60 -11.59
C VAL A 84 -1.83 -8.09 -13.03
N ILE A 85 -0.67 -8.06 -13.68
CA ILE A 85 -0.53 -7.76 -15.11
C ILE A 85 0.29 -8.87 -15.76
N GLU A 86 -0.31 -9.61 -16.69
CA GLU A 86 0.31 -10.76 -17.35
C GLU A 86 0.89 -11.77 -16.33
N ASN A 87 2.22 -11.88 -16.25
CA ASN A 87 2.94 -12.79 -15.35
C ASN A 87 3.60 -12.06 -14.17
N ASP A 88 3.22 -10.80 -13.93
CA ASP A 88 3.79 -9.98 -12.86
C ASP A 88 2.71 -9.52 -11.87
N GLN A 89 3.12 -9.28 -10.63
CA GLN A 89 2.23 -8.91 -9.54
C GLN A 89 2.81 -7.78 -8.69
N MET A 90 1.93 -6.94 -8.16
CA MET A 90 2.28 -5.86 -7.26
C MET A 90 1.36 -5.91 -6.04
N ILE A 91 1.96 -5.78 -4.85
CA ILE A 91 1.26 -5.84 -3.58
C ILE A 91 1.35 -4.48 -2.89
N ILE A 92 0.22 -4.00 -2.41
CA ILE A 92 0.13 -2.85 -1.51
C ILE A 92 -0.59 -3.31 -0.24
N ASP A 93 0.10 -3.15 0.88
CA ASP A 93 -0.41 -3.47 2.21
C ASP A 93 -0.79 -2.17 2.92
N LEU A 94 -2.05 -2.04 3.31
CA LEU A 94 -2.55 -0.95 4.14
C LEU A 94 -2.62 -1.40 5.60
N LEU A 95 -1.93 -0.69 6.46
CA LEU A 95 -1.91 -0.87 7.91
C LEU A 95 -2.75 0.25 8.55
N LEU A 96 -3.75 -0.12 9.35
CA LEU A 96 -4.66 0.81 10.03
C LEU A 96 -4.69 0.57 11.54
#